data_AF-A0A8J6XQM5-F1
#
_entry.id   AF-A0A8J6XQM5-F1
#
_cell.length_a   1.000
_cell.length_b   1.000
_cell.length_c   1.000
_cell.angle_alpha   90.00
_cell.angle_beta   90.00
_cell.angle_gamma   90.00
#
_symmetry.space_group_name_H-M   'P 1'
#
loop_
_entity.id
_entity.type
_entity.pdbx_description
1 polymer ?
#
loop_
_entity_poly.entity_id
_entity_poly.type
_entity_poly.pdbx_seq_one_letter_code
_entity_poly.pdbx_strand_id
1 'polypeptide(L)' 'MVESVQQKVFDHLFTTKAVGKGTGLGLTIARQIVVERHGGSIEVKSIVGQVTEFLITLPVVAQIS' A
#
# COMPACT_ATOMS: atom_id res chain seq x y z
N MET A 1 -9.11 -6.57 -7.12
CA MET A 1 -8.02 -7.56 -6.94
C MET A 1 -8.53 -8.66 -6.02
N VAL A 2 -8.11 -9.91 -6.24
CA VAL A 2 -8.57 -11.03 -5.39
C VAL A 2 -8.05 -10.88 -3.96
N GLU A 3 -8.77 -11.44 -2.99
CA GLU A 3 -8.47 -11.31 -1.56
C GLU A 3 -7.02 -11.67 -1.20
N SER A 4 -6.50 -12.76 -1.77
CA SER A 4 -5.12 -13.21 -1.56
C SER A 4 -4.05 -12.22 -2.04
N VAL A 5 -4.38 -11.35 -2.99
CA VAL A 5 -3.50 -10.27 -3.46
C VAL A 5 -3.62 -9.06 -2.53
N GLN A 6 -4.83 -8.74 -2.05
CA GLN A 6 -5.04 -7.61 -1.11
C GLN A 6 -4.22 -7.78 0.16
N GLN A 7 -4.21 -9.00 0.72
CA GLN A 7 -3.47 -9.32 1.94
C GLN A 7 -1.94 -9.18 1.80
N LYS A 8 -1.42 -9.28 0.57
CA LYS A 8 0.02 -9.26 0.28
C LYS A 8 0.51 -7.98 -0.36
N VAL A 9 -0.40 -7.06 -0.70
CA VAL A 9 -0.09 -5.94 -1.61
C VAL A 9 0.95 -4.97 -1.04
N PHE A 10 1.13 -4.96 0.28
CA PHE A 10 2.12 -4.15 0.98
C PHE A 10 3.38 -4.94 1.38
N ASP A 11 3.41 -6.25 1.16
CA ASP A 11 4.55 -7.11 1.48
C ASP A 11 5.76 -6.71 0.66
N HIS A 12 6.93 -6.77 1.30
CA HIS A 12 8.20 -6.42 0.67
C HIS A 12 8.45 -7.26 -0.60
N LEU A 13 8.74 -6.59 -1.71
CA LEU A 13 8.99 -7.17 -3.06
C LEU A 13 7.78 -7.89 -3.70
N PHE A 14 6.59 -7.83 -3.11
CA PHE A 14 5.43 -8.46 -3.71
C PHE A 14 5.02 -7.78 -5.01
N THR A 15 4.81 -8.58 -6.07
CA THR A 15 4.34 -8.10 -7.37
C THR A 15 3.60 -9.20 -8.11
N THR A 16 2.53 -8.84 -8.83
CA THR A 16 1.84 -9.73 -9.78
C THR A 16 2.41 -9.60 -11.20
N LYS A 17 3.31 -8.65 -11.43
CA LYS A 17 3.99 -8.49 -12.72
C LYS A 17 5.00 -9.62 -12.92
N ALA A 18 5.22 -9.99 -14.18
CA ALA A 18 6.23 -10.95 -14.56
C ALA A 18 7.65 -10.55 -14.10
N VAL A 19 8.54 -11.52 -14.04
CA VAL A 19 9.96 -11.32 -13.67
C VAL A 19 10.59 -10.20 -14.51
N GLY A 20 11.29 -9.28 -13.84
CA GLY A 20 11.95 -8.14 -14.49
C GLY A 20 11.02 -7.00 -14.92
N LYS A 21 9.70 -7.06 -14.66
CA LYS A 21 8.72 -6.01 -15.01
C LYS A 21 8.27 -5.15 -13.83
N GLY A 22 8.71 -5.47 -12.62
CA GLY A 22 8.43 -4.70 -11.43
C GLY A 22 9.25 -5.20 -10.26
N THR A 23 9.69 -4.28 -9.40
CA THR A 23 10.46 -4.59 -8.19
C THR A 23 9.56 -4.95 -7.00
N GLY A 24 8.27 -4.62 -7.06
CA GLY A 24 7.35 -4.80 -5.93
C GLY A 24 7.61 -3.86 -4.75
N LEU A 25 8.38 -2.79 -4.94
CA LEU A 25 8.77 -1.89 -3.83
C LEU A 25 7.82 -0.71 -3.60
N GLY A 26 6.99 -0.34 -4.60
CA GLY A 26 6.23 0.89 -4.56
C GLY A 26 5.27 1.00 -3.36
N LEU A 27 4.46 -0.03 -3.12
CA LEU A 27 3.48 -0.03 -2.03
C LEU A 27 4.11 -0.23 -0.66
N THR A 28 5.20 -1.00 -0.57
CA THR A 28 5.99 -1.11 0.66
C THR A 28 6.56 0.25 1.06
N ILE A 29 7.17 0.98 0.13
CA ILE A 29 7.70 2.34 0.37
C ILE A 29 6.56 3.30 0.74
N ALA A 30 5.42 3.24 0.06
CA ALA A 30 4.27 4.08 0.40
C ALA A 30 3.79 3.83 1.84
N ARG A 31 3.70 2.56 2.27
CA ARG A 31 3.33 2.23 3.65
C ARG A 31 4.35 2.75 4.67
N GLN A 32 5.64 2.61 4.40
CA GLN A 32 6.69 3.16 5.26
C GLN A 32 6.58 4.68 5.39
N ILE A 33 6.39 5.38 4.27
CA ILE A 33 6.23 6.84 4.26
C ILE A 33 4.99 7.23 5.07
N VAL A 34 3.84 6.67 4.74
CA VAL A 34 2.56 7.07 5.36
C VAL A 34 2.51 6.69 6.83
N VAL A 35 2.84 5.46 7.18
CA VAL A 35 2.68 4.93 8.54
C VAL A 35 3.87 5.31 9.41
N GLU A 36 5.09 4.93 9.01
CA GLU A 36 6.26 5.05 9.87
C GLU A 36 6.77 6.49 9.96
N ARG A 37 6.76 7.24 8.84
CA ARG A 37 7.27 8.62 8.84
C ARG A 37 6.23 9.68 9.19
N HIS A 38 4.97 9.47 8.82
CA HIS A 38 3.92 10.48 9.00
C HIS A 38 2.87 10.09 10.04
N GLY A 39 2.96 8.91 10.67
CA GLY A 39 2.00 8.47 11.68
C GLY A 39 0.57 8.27 11.15
N GLY A 40 0.44 8.09 9.84
CA GLY A 40 -0.85 7.92 9.16
C GLY A 40 -1.24 6.46 8.97
N SER A 41 -2.27 6.24 8.16
CA SER A 41 -2.71 4.92 7.70
C SER A 41 -2.85 4.87 6.19
N ILE A 42 -2.62 3.68 5.62
CA ILE A 42 -2.91 3.37 4.23
C ILE A 42 -3.72 2.08 4.17
N GLU A 43 -4.86 2.13 3.51
CA GLU A 43 -5.80 1.02 3.36
C GLU A 43 -6.06 0.76 1.88
N VAL A 44 -6.44 -0.47 1.55
CA VAL A 44 -6.84 -0.86 0.19
C VAL A 44 -8.25 -1.45 0.21
N LYS A 45 -9.10 -0.96 -0.68
CA LYS A 45 -10.45 -1.51 -0.94
C LYS A 45 -10.54 -1.86 -2.40
N SER A 46 -10.89 -3.09 -2.72
CA SER A 46 -10.86 -3.54 -4.10
C SER A 46 -11.92 -4.58 -4.38
N ILE A 47 -12.66 -4.38 -5.47
CA ILE A 47 -13.67 -5.32 -5.97
C ILE A 47 -13.17 -5.84 -7.32
N VAL A 48 -13.14 -7.16 -7.50
CA VAL A 48 -12.70 -7.77 -8.77
C VAL A 48 -13.61 -7.35 -9.91
N GLY A 49 -13.03 -6.98 -11.05
CA GLY A 49 -13.76 -6.50 -12.23
C GLY A 49 -14.26 -5.06 -12.13
N GLN A 50 -14.01 -4.37 -11.02
CA GLN A 50 -14.34 -2.96 -10.82
C GLN A 50 -13.06 -2.15 -10.56
N VAL A 51 -13.12 -1.23 -9.59
CA VAL A 51 -12.02 -0.36 -9.19
C VAL A 51 -11.23 -0.92 -8.01
N THR A 52 -10.04 -0.35 -7.85
CA THR A 52 -9.24 -0.46 -6.64
C THR A 52 -9.05 0.94 -6.09
N GLU A 53 -9.33 1.13 -4.82
CA GLU A 53 -9.14 2.36 -4.09
C GLU A 53 -8.05 2.16 -3.02
N PHE A 54 -7.14 3.12 -2.92
CA PHE A 54 -6.20 3.24 -1.82
C PHE A 54 -6.56 4.48 -1.02
N LEU A 55 -6.87 4.29 0.27
CA LEU A 55 -7.22 5.38 1.16
C LEU A 55 -6.02 5.71 2.04
N ILE A 56 -5.58 6.96 2.01
CA ILE A 56 -4.49 7.47 2.84
C ILE A 56 -5.07 8.46 3.84
N THR A 57 -4.82 8.23 5.13
CA THR A 57 -5.20 9.15 6.21
C THR A 57 -3.95 9.65 6.88
N LEU A 58 -3.82 10.97 7.02
CA LEU A 58 -2.67 11.61 7.69
C LEU A 58 -3.17 12.47 8.86
N PRO A 59 -2.45 12.51 9.99
CA PRO A 59 -2.70 13.48 11.04
C PRO A 59 -2.55 14.91 10.50
N VAL A 60 -3.48 15.80 10.85
CA VAL A 60 -3.42 17.22 10.46
C VAL A 60 -2.28 17.95 11.21
N VAL A 61 -1.89 17.44 12.37
CA VAL A 61 -0.78 17.94 13.17
C VAL A 61 0.23 16.81 13.32
N ALA A 62 1.49 17.08 12.99
CA ALA A 62 2.57 16.13 13.18
C ALA A 62 2.71 15.83 14.68
N GLN A 63 2.66 14.55 15.05
CA GLN A 63 3.14 14.12 16.37
C GLN A 63 4.66 14.20 16.35
N ILE A 64 5.19 15.35 16.71
CA ILE A 64 6.63 15.50 17.01
C ILE A 64 6.82 14.80 18.36
N SER A 65 7.47 13.64 18.32
CA SER A 65 7.97 12.97 19.53
C SER A 65 9.29 13.62 19.96
#